data_AF-A0A1X2GXN7-F1
#
_entry.id   AF-A0A1X2GXN7-F1
#
_cell.length_a   1.000
_cell.length_b   1.000
_cell.length_c   1.000
_cell.angle_alpha   90.00
_cell.angle_beta   90.00
_cell.angle_gamma   90.00
#
_symmetry.space_group_name_H-M   'P 1'
#
loop_
_entity.id
_entity.type
_entity.pdbx_description
1 polymer ?
#
loop_
_entity_poly.entity_id
_entity_poly.type
_entity_poly.pdbx_seq_one_letter_code
_entity_poly.pdbx_strand_id
1 'polypeptide(L)'
;MNAFNVQEARNLYKEYKHACWKIGIPDANAQYLPNQSNQLFVLLAEACHIYYTIKDAGAQAEQPDAALRKTVHLWTNEAFVMSHGTAVVECLDEFEQLEQQLPNPEPIVYSLIFQGFVYLRTRNAIVEQLVDARPLDFDTYIDCILDCLPSLSSVSQIHASDMIYTMVTKQPTEAARVRYELTRRRILPNLVTRLTVTYCQDDYVEFLTGIFSTDHNWFLAQPSTSLPMLRSIKAELFDQMNQNKGNIPRQTVLLRAIIGLICFFGIRLTETECKLCLDLLKDPPSKCILELGLCLLVVSSEQMVKLANIKSTLSELMKRPESDLALLLMSYFQVNKIPQVEQTIRSILKMPLPIAKIGLYELQNVLKAGAAR
;
A
#
# COMPACT_ATOMS: atom_id res chain seq x y z
N MET A 1 15.98 10.66 42.26
CA MET A 1 14.55 11.03 42.39
C MET A 1 13.79 10.21 41.38
N ASN A 2 12.84 9.37 41.81
CA ASN A 2 12.10 8.47 40.91
C ASN A 2 11.09 9.28 40.09
N ALA A 3 11.47 9.65 38.86
CA ALA A 3 10.61 10.39 37.93
C ALA A 3 9.29 9.66 37.56
N PHE A 4 9.17 8.37 37.91
CA PHE A 4 8.05 7.48 37.58
C PHE A 4 7.49 6.78 38.84
N ASN A 5 7.17 7.52 39.91
CA ASN A 5 6.46 6.93 41.05
C ASN A 5 5.03 6.55 40.63
N VAL A 6 4.81 5.27 40.33
CA VAL A 6 3.58 4.75 39.71
C VAL A 6 2.36 4.99 40.59
N GLN A 7 2.42 4.64 41.87
CA GLN A 7 1.27 4.76 42.76
C GLN A 7 0.83 6.21 42.96
N GLU A 8 1.81 7.11 43.09
CA GLU A 8 1.56 8.55 43.18
C GLU A 8 0.94 9.08 41.88
N ALA A 9 1.47 8.67 40.72
CA ALA A 9 0.94 9.06 39.41
C ALA A 9 -0.52 8.61 39.23
N ARG A 10 -0.86 7.38 39.65
CA ARG A 10 -2.23 6.84 39.58
C ARG A 10 -3.20 7.64 40.45
N ASN A 11 -2.78 8.02 41.65
CA ASN A 11 -3.62 8.81 42.55
C ASN A 11 -3.84 10.22 41.99
N LEU A 12 -2.77 10.89 41.56
CA LEU A 12 -2.83 12.20 40.90
C LEU A 12 -3.71 12.16 39.64
N TYR A 13 -3.59 11.12 38.83
CA TYR A 13 -4.42 10.94 37.64
C TYR A 13 -5.91 10.84 37.97
N LYS A 14 -6.29 10.10 39.00
CA LYS A 14 -7.70 10.00 39.43
C LYS A 14 -8.26 11.35 39.87
N GLU A 15 -7.48 12.13 40.62
CA GLU A 15 -7.84 13.49 41.02
C GLU A 15 -7.97 14.43 39.81
N TYR A 16 -6.97 14.39 38.92
CA TYR A 16 -6.96 15.15 37.68
C TYR A 16 -8.18 14.81 36.80
N LYS A 17 -8.49 13.54 36.60
CA LYS A 17 -9.64 13.09 35.81
C LYS A 17 -10.95 13.60 36.38
N HIS A 18 -11.11 13.53 37.71
CA HIS A 18 -12.27 14.11 38.38
C HIS A 18 -12.36 15.62 38.18
N ALA A 19 -11.22 16.33 38.22
CA ALA A 19 -11.15 17.75 37.90
C ALA A 19 -11.54 18.02 36.44
N CYS A 20 -11.07 17.24 35.47
CA CYS A 20 -11.45 17.40 34.06
C CYS A 20 -12.97 17.35 33.87
N TRP A 21 -13.68 16.49 34.59
CA TRP A 21 -15.15 16.43 34.54
C TRP A 21 -15.81 17.63 35.21
N LYS A 22 -15.23 18.13 36.30
CA LYS A 22 -15.83 19.20 37.12
C LYS A 22 -15.61 20.59 36.53
N ILE A 23 -14.39 20.87 36.06
CA ILE A 23 -13.94 22.20 35.64
C ILE A 23 -13.46 22.24 34.19
N GLY A 24 -13.47 21.12 33.48
CA GLY A 24 -12.98 21.03 32.10
C GLY A 24 -11.46 20.78 32.01
N ILE A 25 -11.02 20.26 30.86
CA ILE A 25 -9.61 19.90 30.61
C ILE A 25 -8.66 21.11 30.66
N PRO A 26 -8.98 22.29 30.09
CA PRO A 26 -8.07 23.43 30.13
C PRO A 26 -7.73 23.88 31.56
N ASP A 27 -8.75 23.98 32.43
CA ASP A 27 -8.58 24.44 33.80
C ASP A 27 -7.93 23.35 34.67
N ALA A 28 -8.27 22.08 34.45
CA ALA A 28 -7.57 20.96 35.09
C ALA A 28 -6.08 20.92 34.71
N ASN A 29 -5.74 21.17 33.43
CA ASN A 29 -4.36 21.27 32.99
C ASN A 29 -3.62 22.41 33.68
N ALA A 30 -4.23 23.59 33.78
CA ALA A 30 -3.64 24.75 34.46
C ALA A 30 -3.44 24.50 35.97
N GLN A 31 -4.31 23.71 36.61
CA GLN A 31 -4.19 23.39 38.03
C GLN A 31 -3.14 22.30 38.30
N TYR A 32 -3.09 21.25 37.48
CA TYR A 32 -2.33 20.04 37.81
C TYR A 32 -1.00 19.90 37.08
N LEU A 33 -0.81 20.44 35.87
CA LEU A 33 0.43 20.24 35.10
C LEU A 33 1.62 21.14 35.47
N PRO A 34 1.44 22.41 35.90
CA PRO A 34 2.57 23.27 36.19
C PRO A 34 3.48 22.68 37.27
N ASN A 35 4.78 22.63 36.99
CA ASN A 35 5.84 22.15 37.90
C ASN A 35 5.73 20.68 38.34
N GLN A 36 4.99 19.84 37.60
CA GLN A 36 4.95 18.42 37.92
C GLN A 36 6.28 17.74 37.65
N SER A 37 6.75 17.00 38.66
CA SER A 37 8.00 16.23 38.60
C SER A 37 7.79 14.75 38.27
N ASN A 38 6.57 14.25 38.43
CA ASN A 38 6.21 12.88 38.08
C ASN A 38 5.85 12.79 36.59
N GLN A 39 6.79 12.28 35.78
CA GLN A 39 6.66 12.21 34.33
C GLN A 39 5.56 11.24 33.90
N LEU A 40 5.32 10.15 34.65
CA LEU A 40 4.22 9.23 34.35
C LEU A 40 2.86 9.93 34.45
N PHE A 41 2.66 10.74 35.50
CA PHE A 41 1.44 11.53 35.62
C PHE A 41 1.24 12.48 34.44
N VAL A 42 2.30 13.17 34.01
CA VAL A 42 2.24 14.07 32.84
C VAL A 42 1.86 13.28 31.58
N LEU A 43 2.47 12.11 31.36
CA LEU A 43 2.12 11.24 30.22
C LEU A 43 0.66 10.77 30.28
N LEU A 44 0.15 10.38 31.45
CA LEU A 44 -1.25 9.97 31.65
C LEU A 44 -2.22 11.13 31.37
N ALA A 45 -1.88 12.35 31.80
CA ALA A 45 -2.67 13.54 31.52
C ALA A 45 -2.65 13.89 30.02
N GLU A 46 -1.50 13.77 29.35
CA GLU A 46 -1.39 13.95 27.90
C GLU A 46 -2.20 12.88 27.13
N ALA A 47 -2.18 11.62 27.57
CA ALA A 47 -3.01 10.55 27.00
C ALA A 47 -4.51 10.84 27.18
N CYS A 48 -4.93 11.27 28.38
CA CYS A 48 -6.30 11.70 28.65
C CYS A 48 -6.73 12.87 27.74
N HIS A 49 -5.85 13.84 27.55
CA HIS A 49 -6.11 14.95 26.63
C HIS A 49 -6.25 14.50 25.18
N ILE A 50 -5.38 13.59 24.72
CA ILE A 50 -5.50 12.99 23.38
C ILE A 50 -6.85 12.31 23.22
N TYR A 51 -7.20 11.41 24.16
CA TYR A 51 -8.43 10.64 24.13
C TYR A 51 -9.66 11.55 24.00
N TYR A 52 -9.80 12.54 24.88
CA TYR A 52 -10.96 13.44 24.85
C TYR A 52 -10.96 14.36 23.64
N THR A 53 -9.80 14.85 23.20
CA THR A 53 -9.72 15.66 21.98
C THR A 53 -10.24 14.90 20.77
N ILE A 54 -9.86 13.63 20.62
CA ILE A 54 -10.34 12.80 19.50
C ILE A 54 -11.80 12.42 19.68
N LYS A 55 -12.22 12.07 20.90
CA LYS A 55 -13.62 11.74 21.21
C LYS A 55 -14.57 12.89 20.89
N ASP A 56 -14.20 14.12 21.28
CA ASP A 56 -15.06 15.30 21.16
C ASP A 56 -15.02 15.92 19.75
N ALA A 57 -13.93 15.75 19.01
CA ALA A 57 -13.78 16.32 17.65
C ALA A 57 -14.75 15.70 16.62
N GLY A 58 -15.27 14.50 16.86
CA GLY A 58 -16.13 13.80 15.91
C GLY A 58 -15.52 13.72 14.49
N ALA A 59 -16.34 13.92 13.45
CA ALA A 59 -15.90 13.84 12.05
C ALA A 59 -15.19 15.11 11.51
N GLN A 60 -14.88 16.11 12.34
CA GLN A 60 -14.27 17.37 11.87
C GLN A 60 -12.74 17.33 11.99
N ALA A 61 -12.08 16.92 10.91
CA ALA A 61 -10.65 16.56 10.88
C ALA A 61 -9.63 17.71 11.11
N GLU A 62 -10.04 18.98 11.13
CA GLU A 62 -9.10 20.13 11.26
C GLU A 62 -8.89 20.62 12.71
N GLN A 63 -9.74 20.21 13.66
CA GLN A 63 -9.64 20.66 15.06
C GLN A 63 -8.59 19.90 15.92
N PRO A 64 -8.37 18.57 15.76
CA PRO A 64 -7.49 17.82 16.65
C PRO A 64 -6.03 18.26 16.65
N ASP A 65 -5.42 18.47 15.48
CA ASP A 65 -3.98 18.77 15.38
C ASP A 65 -3.60 20.06 16.15
N ALA A 66 -4.40 21.12 15.96
CA ALA A 66 -4.16 22.39 16.64
C ALA A 66 -4.36 22.30 18.17
N ALA A 67 -5.32 21.49 18.62
CA ALA A 67 -5.57 21.27 20.05
C ALA A 67 -4.42 20.48 20.70
N LEU A 68 -4.02 19.35 20.09
CA LEU A 68 -2.99 18.48 20.64
C LEU A 68 -1.62 19.19 20.72
N ARG A 69 -1.24 19.99 19.73
CA ARG A 69 0.03 20.72 19.74
C ARG A 69 0.21 21.66 20.94
N LYS A 70 -0.87 22.14 21.54
CA LYS A 70 -0.79 23.10 22.66
C LYS A 70 -0.54 22.44 24.00
N THR A 71 -0.82 21.15 24.12
CA THR A 71 -0.93 20.47 25.42
C THR A 71 -0.09 19.20 25.50
N VAL A 72 0.16 18.55 24.36
CA VAL A 72 0.95 17.31 24.29
C VAL A 72 2.42 17.68 24.07
N HIS A 73 3.22 17.67 25.14
CA HIS A 73 4.60 18.12 25.14
C HIS A 73 5.61 16.98 25.21
N LEU A 74 5.41 16.01 26.10
CA LEU A 74 6.33 14.88 26.24
C LEU A 74 6.21 13.92 25.07
N TRP A 75 4.97 13.59 24.65
CA TRP A 75 4.78 12.70 23.52
C TRP A 75 5.28 13.32 22.21
N THR A 76 5.32 14.67 22.07
CA THR A 76 5.86 15.35 20.88
C THR A 76 7.36 15.62 20.93
N ASN A 77 8.04 15.31 22.03
CA ASN A 77 9.48 15.43 22.19
C ASN A 77 10.18 14.14 21.76
N GLU A 78 10.77 14.14 20.57
CA GLU A 78 11.44 12.97 20.01
C GLU A 78 12.57 12.44 20.91
N ALA A 79 13.40 13.31 21.47
CA ALA A 79 14.48 12.89 22.36
C ALA A 79 13.94 12.21 23.63
N PHE A 80 12.80 12.69 24.15
CA PHE A 80 12.12 12.05 25.28
C PHE A 80 11.59 10.67 24.90
N VAL A 81 10.81 10.57 23.81
CA VAL A 81 10.20 9.31 23.34
C VAL A 81 11.27 8.25 23.09
N MET A 82 12.38 8.63 22.45
CA MET A 82 13.46 7.69 22.15
C MET A 82 14.25 7.27 23.41
N SER A 83 14.39 8.16 24.39
CA SER A 83 15.14 7.86 25.63
C SER A 83 14.29 7.14 26.69
N HIS A 84 12.96 7.25 26.62
CA HIS A 84 12.02 6.76 27.63
C HIS A 84 10.88 5.94 27.01
N GLY A 85 11.14 5.23 25.90
CA GLY A 85 10.13 4.47 25.17
C GLY A 85 9.36 3.47 26.03
N THR A 86 10.03 2.78 26.95
CA THR A 86 9.35 1.88 27.91
C THR A 86 8.30 2.59 28.75
N ALA A 87 8.59 3.80 29.23
CA ALA A 87 7.64 4.58 30.02
C ALA A 87 6.44 5.07 29.18
N VAL A 88 6.66 5.32 27.88
CA VAL A 88 5.58 5.66 26.94
C VAL A 88 4.60 4.48 26.80
N VAL A 89 5.13 3.26 26.69
CA VAL A 89 4.32 2.03 26.57
C VAL A 89 3.60 1.72 27.88
N GLU A 90 4.33 1.70 29.01
CA GLU A 90 3.75 1.47 30.34
C GLU A 90 2.66 2.50 30.69
N CYS A 91 2.83 3.75 30.25
CA CYS A 91 1.80 4.77 30.41
C CYS A 91 0.48 4.39 29.74
N LEU A 92 0.50 3.78 28.55
CA LEU A 92 -0.74 3.40 27.86
C LEU A 92 -1.47 2.27 28.59
N ASP A 93 -0.72 1.35 29.19
CA ASP A 93 -1.29 0.25 29.96
C ASP A 93 -1.94 0.75 31.25
N GLU A 94 -1.23 1.62 31.96
CA GLU A 94 -1.76 2.25 33.15
C GLU A 94 -2.97 3.12 32.81
N PHE A 95 -2.93 3.85 31.69
CA PHE A 95 -4.06 4.64 31.21
C PHE A 95 -5.28 3.77 30.96
N GLU A 96 -5.13 2.67 30.21
CA GLU A 96 -6.23 1.74 29.94
C GLU A 96 -6.81 1.16 31.24
N GLN A 97 -5.95 0.64 32.13
CA GLN A 97 -6.38 0.07 33.40
C GLN A 97 -7.16 1.08 34.24
N LEU A 98 -6.73 2.34 34.27
CA LEU A 98 -7.39 3.40 35.02
C LEU A 98 -8.74 3.77 34.39
N GLU A 99 -8.84 3.82 33.07
CA GLU A 99 -10.12 4.08 32.37
C GLU A 99 -11.10 2.90 32.51
N GLN A 100 -10.63 1.65 32.53
CA GLN A 100 -11.47 0.46 32.76
C GLN A 100 -12.01 0.38 34.20
N GLN A 101 -11.33 1.00 35.16
CA GLN A 101 -11.79 1.06 36.56
C GLN A 101 -12.91 2.09 36.80
N LEU A 102 -13.30 2.86 35.77
CA LEU A 102 -14.36 3.86 35.90
C LEU A 102 -15.74 3.19 36.00
N PRO A 103 -16.74 3.83 36.65
CA PRO A 103 -18.08 3.27 36.80
C PRO A 103 -18.77 2.91 35.49
N ASN A 104 -18.42 3.60 34.40
CA ASN A 104 -18.86 3.34 33.03
C ASN A 104 -17.62 3.26 32.13
N PRO A 105 -16.97 2.09 32.03
CA PRO A 105 -15.77 1.94 31.22
C PRO A 105 -16.12 2.08 29.73
N GLU A 106 -15.33 2.85 29.00
CA GLU A 106 -15.53 3.08 27.57
C GLU A 106 -14.77 1.99 26.77
N PRO A 107 -15.41 1.33 25.78
CA PRO A 107 -14.83 0.15 25.13
C PRO A 107 -13.73 0.45 24.09
N ILE A 108 -13.46 1.72 23.75
CA ILE A 108 -12.65 2.11 22.56
C ILE A 108 -11.50 3.06 22.94
N VAL A 109 -10.87 2.85 24.09
CA VAL A 109 -9.79 3.73 24.58
C VAL A 109 -8.58 3.73 23.63
N TYR A 110 -8.09 2.54 23.24
CA TYR A 110 -6.89 2.43 22.41
C TYR A 110 -7.07 3.03 21.01
N SER A 111 -8.17 2.73 20.31
CA SER A 111 -8.36 3.22 18.94
C SER A 111 -8.36 4.76 18.85
N LEU A 112 -8.97 5.44 19.83
CA LEU A 112 -8.98 6.91 19.89
C LEU A 112 -7.58 7.49 20.19
N ILE A 113 -6.80 6.84 21.06
CA ILE A 113 -5.41 7.23 21.32
C ILE A 113 -4.54 7.06 20.06
N PHE A 114 -4.66 5.92 19.36
CA PHE A 114 -3.93 5.65 18.12
C PHE A 114 -4.30 6.63 17.01
N GLN A 115 -5.59 6.96 16.88
CA GLN A 115 -6.03 8.04 15.98
C GLN A 115 -5.39 9.37 16.37
N GLY A 116 -5.28 9.66 17.67
CA GLY A 116 -4.56 10.81 18.20
C GLY A 116 -3.09 10.86 17.81
N PHE A 117 -2.39 9.72 17.87
CA PHE A 117 -0.98 9.63 17.48
C PHE A 117 -0.73 10.04 16.03
N VAL A 118 -1.68 9.82 15.11
CA VAL A 118 -1.57 10.25 13.71
C VAL A 118 -1.29 11.75 13.57
N TYR A 119 -1.79 12.57 14.50
CA TYR A 119 -1.60 14.01 14.51
C TYR A 119 -0.28 14.45 15.17
N LEU A 120 0.41 13.56 15.86
CA LEU A 120 1.67 13.88 16.52
C LEU A 120 2.85 13.89 15.53
N ARG A 121 3.84 14.75 15.80
CA ARG A 121 5.06 14.84 14.98
C ARG A 121 5.98 13.62 15.15
N THR A 122 5.96 13.05 16.35
CA THR A 122 6.74 11.88 16.81
C THR A 122 6.03 10.55 16.58
N ARG A 123 4.90 10.55 15.84
CA ARG A 123 4.05 9.37 15.60
C ARG A 123 4.82 8.11 15.23
N ASN A 124 5.84 8.23 14.38
CA ASN A 124 6.67 7.11 13.95
C ASN A 124 7.53 6.58 15.10
N ALA A 125 8.20 7.47 15.84
CA ALA A 125 8.97 7.09 17.02
C ALA A 125 8.08 6.40 18.07
N ILE A 126 6.85 6.88 18.29
CA ILE A 126 5.91 6.26 19.24
C ILE A 126 5.55 4.84 18.80
N VAL A 127 5.14 4.63 17.55
CA VAL A 127 4.79 3.27 17.08
C VAL A 127 5.98 2.34 17.01
N GLU A 128 7.19 2.85 16.78
CA GLU A 128 8.41 2.06 16.90
C GLU A 128 8.60 1.52 18.32
N GLN A 129 8.47 2.39 19.34
CA GLN A 129 8.59 1.96 20.74
C GLN A 129 7.50 0.94 21.12
N LEU A 130 6.27 1.13 20.62
CA LEU A 130 5.18 0.19 20.88
C LEU A 130 5.44 -1.19 20.29
N VAL A 131 5.86 -1.24 19.03
CA VAL A 131 6.14 -2.51 18.33
C VAL A 131 7.36 -3.21 18.94
N ASP A 132 8.39 -2.46 19.33
CA ASP A 132 9.60 -3.01 19.97
C ASP A 132 9.28 -3.59 21.37
N ALA A 133 8.44 -2.91 22.15
CA ALA A 133 8.08 -3.35 23.50
C ALA A 133 7.04 -4.48 23.50
N ARG A 134 6.10 -4.47 22.56
CA ARG A 134 4.93 -5.36 22.53
C ARG A 134 4.68 -5.93 21.14
N PRO A 135 5.57 -6.82 20.68
CA PRO A 135 5.47 -7.33 19.32
C PRO A 135 4.21 -8.17 19.08
N LEU A 136 3.65 -8.81 20.12
CA LEU A 136 2.44 -9.64 20.01
C LEU A 136 1.15 -8.83 19.81
N ASP A 137 1.17 -7.54 20.14
CA ASP A 137 0.00 -6.65 20.00
C ASP A 137 -0.05 -5.98 18.61
N PHE A 138 0.88 -6.31 17.72
CA PHE A 138 1.03 -5.68 16.41
C PHE A 138 -0.29 -5.61 15.62
N ASP A 139 -1.05 -6.71 15.62
CA ASP A 139 -2.32 -6.78 14.90
C ASP A 139 -3.36 -5.81 15.46
N THR A 140 -3.42 -5.68 16.78
CA THR A 140 -4.33 -4.75 17.46
C THR A 140 -3.99 -3.31 17.09
N TYR A 141 -2.70 -2.97 17.05
CA TYR A 141 -2.24 -1.63 16.69
C TYR A 141 -2.54 -1.29 15.22
N ILE A 142 -2.29 -2.24 14.32
CA ILE A 142 -2.63 -2.09 12.90
C ILE A 142 -4.13 -1.88 12.73
N ASP A 143 -4.97 -2.74 13.32
CA ASP A 143 -6.42 -2.65 13.19
C ASP A 143 -6.96 -1.33 13.73
N CYS A 144 -6.45 -0.83 14.87
CA CYS A 144 -6.79 0.49 15.39
C CYS A 144 -6.51 1.63 14.40
N ILE A 145 -5.36 1.60 13.71
CA ILE A 145 -5.01 2.61 12.71
C ILE A 145 -5.88 2.44 11.45
N LEU A 146 -6.11 1.21 11.00
CA LEU A 146 -6.91 0.93 9.81
C LEU A 146 -8.39 1.32 9.99
N ASP A 147 -8.94 1.12 11.18
CA ASP A 147 -10.33 1.46 11.52
C ASP A 147 -10.56 2.97 11.57
N CYS A 148 -9.55 3.77 11.94
CA CYS A 148 -9.70 5.22 11.99
C CYS A 148 -9.48 5.91 10.64
N LEU A 149 -8.79 5.28 9.66
CA LEU A 149 -8.49 5.85 8.34
C LEU A 149 -9.67 6.55 7.64
N PRO A 150 -10.91 5.99 7.60
CA PRO A 150 -12.04 6.63 6.93
C PRO A 150 -12.43 8.00 7.52
N SER A 151 -12.14 8.24 8.80
CA SER A 151 -12.42 9.51 9.48
C SER A 151 -11.31 10.55 9.33
N LEU A 152 -10.14 10.15 8.82
CA LEU A 152 -8.98 11.02 8.72
C LEU A 152 -9.02 11.87 7.44
N SER A 153 -8.52 13.10 7.54
CA SER A 153 -8.25 13.95 6.36
C SER A 153 -7.22 13.29 5.45
N SER A 154 -7.15 13.70 4.18
CA SER A 154 -6.15 13.16 3.23
C SER A 154 -4.70 13.31 3.72
N VAL A 155 -4.37 14.40 4.42
CA VAL A 155 -3.04 14.61 5.00
C VAL A 155 -2.80 13.63 6.15
N SER A 156 -3.77 13.48 7.04
CA SER A 156 -3.69 12.54 8.16
C SER A 156 -3.65 11.08 7.69
N GLN A 157 -4.30 10.73 6.57
CA GLN A 157 -4.18 9.40 5.97
C GLN A 157 -2.76 9.11 5.46
N ILE A 158 -2.02 10.13 4.97
CA ILE A 158 -0.60 9.99 4.64
C ILE A 158 0.21 9.70 5.91
N HIS A 159 -0.04 10.42 7.00
CA HIS A 159 0.63 10.18 8.28
C HIS A 159 0.36 8.78 8.83
N ALA A 160 -0.88 8.31 8.78
CA ALA A 160 -1.25 6.94 9.17
C ALA A 160 -0.59 5.90 8.25
N SER A 161 -0.51 6.17 6.95
CA SER A 161 0.23 5.32 6.00
C SER A 161 1.72 5.21 6.35
N ASP A 162 2.35 6.30 6.77
CA ASP A 162 3.76 6.29 7.20
C ASP A 162 3.93 5.53 8.52
N MET A 163 3.01 5.68 9.48
CA MET A 163 3.02 4.91 10.73
C MET A 163 2.93 3.41 10.46
N ILE A 164 1.98 2.97 9.63
CA ILE A 164 1.84 1.55 9.26
C ILE A 164 3.13 1.04 8.60
N TYR A 165 3.72 1.82 7.68
CA TYR A 165 4.98 1.46 7.06
C TYR A 165 6.11 1.30 8.09
N THR A 166 6.22 2.23 9.04
CA THR A 166 7.19 2.17 10.14
C THR A 166 6.99 0.93 11.01
N MET A 167 5.75 0.59 11.36
CA MET A 167 5.45 -0.63 12.10
C MET A 167 5.90 -1.89 11.34
N VAL A 168 5.58 -1.99 10.04
CA VAL A 168 6.04 -3.11 9.20
C VAL A 168 7.56 -3.13 9.06
N THR A 169 8.22 -1.98 9.07
CA THR A 169 9.70 -1.91 9.08
C THR A 169 10.28 -2.60 10.32
N LYS A 170 9.61 -2.47 11.48
CA LYS A 170 10.00 -3.13 12.73
C LYS A 170 9.64 -4.61 12.77
N GLN A 171 8.53 -5.01 12.13
CA GLN A 171 8.15 -6.41 11.96
C GLN A 171 7.91 -6.79 10.49
N PRO A 172 8.99 -7.03 9.71
CA PRO A 172 8.86 -7.33 8.29
C PRO A 172 8.07 -8.60 7.97
N THR A 173 8.01 -9.56 8.90
CA THR A 173 7.23 -10.80 8.76
C THR A 173 5.74 -10.54 8.58
N GLU A 174 5.24 -9.41 9.08
CA GLU A 174 3.84 -9.02 9.01
C GLU A 174 3.47 -8.29 7.71
N ALA A 175 4.44 -7.99 6.85
CA ALA A 175 4.22 -7.21 5.63
C ALA A 175 3.15 -7.83 4.72
N ALA A 176 3.17 -9.16 4.57
CA ALA A 176 2.18 -9.87 3.75
C ALA A 176 0.76 -9.69 4.32
N ARG A 177 0.59 -9.90 5.63
CA ARG A 177 -0.71 -9.77 6.31
C ARG A 177 -1.27 -8.35 6.15
N VAL A 178 -0.46 -7.34 6.49
CA VAL A 178 -0.86 -5.92 6.38
C VAL A 178 -1.25 -5.60 4.94
N ARG A 179 -0.47 -6.06 3.96
CA ARG A 179 -0.77 -5.86 2.54
C ARG A 179 -2.12 -6.47 2.14
N TYR A 180 -2.40 -7.72 2.52
CA TYR A 180 -3.69 -8.35 2.23
C TYR A 180 -4.85 -7.61 2.88
N GLU A 181 -4.66 -7.10 4.10
CA GLU A 181 -5.70 -6.36 4.80
C GLU A 181 -6.01 -5.00 4.15
N LEU A 182 -4.97 -4.28 3.71
CA LEU A 182 -5.11 -3.05 2.93
C LEU A 182 -5.85 -3.29 1.61
N THR A 183 -5.53 -4.39 0.91
CA THR A 183 -6.22 -4.79 -0.32
C THR A 183 -7.68 -5.18 -0.07
N ARG A 184 -7.95 -5.98 0.97
CA ARG A 184 -9.30 -6.40 1.36
C ARG A 184 -10.20 -5.22 1.66
N ARG A 185 -9.67 -4.24 2.40
CA ARG A 185 -10.37 -2.99 2.74
C ARG A 185 -10.37 -1.96 1.60
N ARG A 186 -9.59 -2.19 0.53
CA ARG A 186 -9.40 -1.27 -0.60
C ARG A 186 -8.99 0.13 -0.14
N ILE A 187 -7.90 0.21 0.62
CA ILE A 187 -7.34 1.45 1.17
C ILE A 187 -5.83 1.53 0.97
N LEU A 188 -5.31 2.75 0.83
CA LEU A 188 -3.86 3.03 0.71
C LEU A 188 -3.15 2.17 -0.37
N PRO A 189 -3.56 2.22 -1.65
CA PRO A 189 -2.95 1.40 -2.70
C PRO A 189 -1.45 1.71 -2.91
N ASN A 190 -1.01 2.94 -2.64
CA ASN A 190 0.41 3.31 -2.66
C ASN A 190 1.22 2.54 -1.60
N LEU A 191 0.65 2.38 -0.39
CA LEU A 191 1.31 1.63 0.67
C LEU A 191 1.43 0.16 0.31
N VAL A 192 0.40 -0.44 -0.32
CA VAL A 192 0.46 -1.80 -0.86
C VAL A 192 1.63 -1.97 -1.84
N THR A 193 1.81 -1.02 -2.76
CA THR A 193 2.95 -1.03 -3.70
C THR A 193 4.28 -0.91 -2.97
N ARG A 194 4.40 0.03 -2.01
CA ARG A 194 5.62 0.25 -1.24
C ARG A 194 6.01 -0.99 -0.43
N LEU A 195 5.07 -1.59 0.29
CA LEU A 195 5.29 -2.84 1.03
C LEU A 195 5.70 -3.99 0.10
N THR A 196 5.08 -4.07 -1.08
CA THR A 196 5.42 -5.09 -2.08
C THR A 196 6.85 -4.94 -2.58
N VAL A 197 7.33 -3.72 -2.83
CA VAL A 197 8.71 -3.50 -3.29
C VAL A 197 9.73 -3.77 -2.19
N THR A 198 9.42 -3.37 -0.95
CA THR A 198 10.42 -3.36 0.13
C THR A 198 10.49 -4.68 0.89
N TYR A 199 9.36 -5.33 1.14
CA TYR A 199 9.27 -6.43 2.11
C TYR A 199 8.72 -7.73 1.55
N CYS A 200 8.34 -7.81 0.28
CA CYS A 200 7.92 -9.08 -0.28
C CYS A 200 9.08 -10.05 -0.40
N GLN A 201 9.03 -11.09 0.42
CA GLN A 201 9.75 -12.35 0.25
C GLN A 201 8.80 -13.47 -0.20
N ASP A 202 7.50 -13.17 -0.31
CA ASP A 202 6.43 -14.08 -0.68
C ASP A 202 6.05 -13.94 -2.17
N ASP A 203 5.05 -14.73 -2.60
CA ASP A 203 4.67 -14.82 -4.02
C ASP A 203 3.81 -13.64 -4.48
N TYR A 204 4.43 -12.46 -4.53
CA TYR A 204 3.74 -11.20 -4.82
C TYR A 204 3.25 -11.07 -6.27
N VAL A 205 3.73 -11.93 -7.18
CA VAL A 205 3.34 -11.92 -8.59
C VAL A 205 1.88 -12.37 -8.74
N GLU A 206 1.50 -13.40 -7.99
CA GLU A 206 0.16 -13.98 -7.87
C GLU A 206 -0.77 -12.96 -7.21
N PHE A 207 -0.28 -12.29 -6.16
CA PHE A 207 -0.98 -11.19 -5.51
C PHE A 207 -1.31 -10.05 -6.49
N LEU A 208 -0.32 -9.55 -7.26
CA LEU A 208 -0.53 -8.50 -8.26
C LEU A 208 -1.50 -8.96 -9.36
N THR A 209 -1.34 -10.20 -9.84
CA THR A 209 -2.24 -10.79 -10.84
C THR A 209 -3.68 -10.87 -10.33
N GLY A 210 -3.86 -11.21 -9.04
CA GLY A 210 -5.15 -11.16 -8.35
C GLY A 210 -5.76 -9.76 -8.38
N ILE A 211 -5.02 -8.75 -7.92
CA ILE A 211 -5.46 -7.34 -7.93
C ILE A 211 -5.88 -6.90 -9.33
N PHE A 212 -5.07 -7.19 -10.35
CA PHE A 212 -5.36 -6.81 -11.74
C PHE A 212 -6.63 -7.47 -12.28
N SER A 213 -6.99 -8.63 -11.75
CA SER A 213 -8.19 -9.36 -12.16
C SER A 213 -9.45 -8.88 -11.44
N THR A 214 -9.35 -8.55 -10.13
CA THR A 214 -10.53 -8.30 -9.27
C THR A 214 -10.70 -6.85 -8.83
N ASP A 215 -9.60 -6.14 -8.50
CA ASP A 215 -9.63 -4.88 -7.75
C ASP A 215 -8.86 -3.73 -8.44
N HIS A 216 -8.60 -3.88 -9.75
CA HIS A 216 -7.84 -2.94 -10.57
C HIS A 216 -8.29 -1.47 -10.44
N ASN A 217 -9.59 -1.17 -10.47
CA ASN A 217 -10.08 0.23 -10.42
C ASN A 217 -9.62 0.98 -9.17
N TRP A 218 -9.60 0.30 -8.02
CA TRP A 218 -9.09 0.88 -6.79
C TRP A 218 -7.56 1.01 -6.82
N PHE A 219 -6.86 -0.04 -7.29
CA PHE A 219 -5.40 -0.04 -7.33
C PHE A 219 -4.84 0.99 -8.32
N LEU A 220 -5.62 1.37 -9.34
CA LEU A 220 -5.31 2.44 -10.29
C LEU A 220 -5.36 3.85 -9.66
N ALA A 221 -6.04 4.03 -8.53
CA ALA A 221 -6.16 5.32 -7.84
C ALA A 221 -4.87 5.72 -7.09
N GLN A 222 -3.71 5.23 -7.52
CA GLN A 222 -2.42 5.54 -6.94
C GLN A 222 -1.91 6.92 -7.37
N PRO A 223 -1.24 7.66 -6.47
CA PRO A 223 -0.56 8.89 -6.84
C PRO A 223 0.60 8.61 -7.80
N SER A 224 0.95 9.61 -8.61
CA SER A 224 2.07 9.54 -9.57
C SER A 224 3.42 9.25 -8.92
N THR A 225 3.57 9.55 -7.63
CA THR A 225 4.73 9.21 -6.81
C THR A 225 4.98 7.70 -6.68
N SER A 226 3.98 6.86 -7.00
CA SER A 226 4.10 5.38 -6.99
C SER A 226 4.75 4.83 -8.26
N LEU A 227 4.82 5.61 -9.35
CA LEU A 227 5.35 5.15 -10.65
C LEU A 227 6.79 4.63 -10.61
N PRO A 228 7.76 5.25 -9.89
CA PRO A 228 9.11 4.70 -9.77
C PRO A 228 9.12 3.31 -9.15
N MET A 229 8.31 3.08 -8.11
CA MET A 229 8.19 1.77 -7.45
C MET A 229 7.62 0.73 -8.41
N LEU A 230 6.54 1.05 -9.13
CA LEU A 230 5.95 0.14 -10.12
C LEU A 230 6.92 -0.20 -11.27
N ARG A 231 7.77 0.75 -11.68
CA ARG A 231 8.85 0.48 -12.65
C ARG A 231 9.91 -0.47 -12.10
N SER A 232 10.24 -0.35 -10.81
CA SER A 232 11.14 -1.29 -10.13
C SER A 232 10.56 -2.70 -10.12
N ILE A 233 9.26 -2.85 -9.80
CA ILE A 233 8.56 -4.14 -9.87
C ILE A 233 8.64 -4.71 -11.29
N LYS A 234 8.36 -3.91 -12.32
CA LYS A 234 8.45 -4.37 -13.71
C LYS A 234 9.84 -4.91 -14.04
N ALA A 235 10.91 -4.18 -13.70
CA ALA A 235 12.28 -4.60 -13.98
C ALA A 235 12.59 -5.95 -13.32
N GLU A 236 12.24 -6.08 -12.04
CA GLU A 236 12.39 -7.32 -11.28
C GLU A 236 11.61 -8.49 -11.90
N LEU A 237 10.38 -8.27 -12.39
CA LEU A 237 9.60 -9.32 -13.06
C LEU A 237 10.26 -9.79 -14.37
N PHE A 238 10.88 -8.88 -15.14
CA PHE A 238 11.63 -9.24 -16.34
C PHE A 238 12.89 -10.04 -16.01
N ASP A 239 13.59 -9.67 -14.93
CA ASP A 239 14.77 -10.39 -14.45
C ASP A 239 14.38 -11.81 -13.98
N GLN A 240 13.31 -11.94 -13.21
CA GLN A 240 12.77 -13.25 -12.80
C GLN A 240 12.33 -14.09 -14.00
N MET A 241 11.73 -13.49 -15.03
CA MET A 241 11.32 -14.20 -16.24
C MET A 241 12.53 -14.79 -16.99
N ASN A 242 13.66 -14.08 -16.99
CA ASN A 242 14.92 -14.56 -17.55
C ASN A 242 15.57 -15.67 -16.72
N GLN A 243 15.48 -15.60 -15.38
CA GLN A 243 16.01 -16.62 -14.48
C GLN A 243 15.17 -17.92 -14.52
N ASN A 244 13.87 -17.82 -14.76
CA ASN A 244 12.93 -18.94 -14.75
C ASN A 244 12.64 -19.51 -16.16
N LYS A 245 13.62 -19.46 -17.07
CA LYS A 245 13.48 -20.04 -18.41
C LYS A 245 13.20 -21.55 -18.32
N GLY A 246 12.11 -21.98 -18.96
CA GLY A 246 11.66 -23.38 -18.95
C GLY A 246 10.65 -23.71 -17.85
N ASN A 247 10.48 -22.85 -16.82
CA ASN A 247 9.39 -22.98 -15.86
C ASN A 247 8.13 -22.29 -16.40
N ILE A 248 7.40 -22.99 -17.27
CA ILE A 248 6.23 -22.46 -17.98
C ILE A 248 5.17 -21.88 -17.01
N PRO A 249 4.76 -22.55 -15.92
CA PRO A 249 3.82 -21.97 -14.96
C PRO A 249 4.29 -20.64 -14.39
N ARG A 250 5.55 -20.55 -13.95
CA ARG A 250 6.08 -19.31 -13.37
C ARG A 250 6.16 -18.19 -14.40
N GLN A 251 6.65 -18.47 -15.60
CA GLN A 251 6.71 -17.49 -16.69
C GLN A 251 5.33 -16.97 -17.08
N THR A 252 4.30 -17.82 -17.02
CA THR A 252 2.91 -17.44 -17.31
C THR A 252 2.41 -16.38 -16.33
N VAL A 253 2.65 -16.57 -15.02
CA VAL A 253 2.22 -15.62 -13.99
C VAL A 253 3.02 -14.31 -14.07
N LEU A 254 4.34 -14.40 -14.30
CA LEU A 254 5.21 -13.23 -14.52
C LEU A 254 4.75 -12.38 -15.72
N LEU A 255 4.48 -13.01 -16.87
CA LEU A 255 4.00 -12.30 -18.06
C LEU A 255 2.65 -11.61 -17.83
N ARG A 256 1.72 -12.27 -17.11
CA ARG A 256 0.44 -11.65 -16.75
C ARG A 256 0.62 -10.41 -15.87
N ALA A 257 1.49 -10.49 -14.86
CA ALA A 257 1.79 -9.35 -13.99
C ALA A 257 2.45 -8.20 -14.77
N ILE A 258 3.41 -8.51 -15.66
CA ILE A 258 4.06 -7.54 -16.55
C ILE A 258 3.02 -6.83 -17.44
N ILE A 259 2.15 -7.61 -18.10
CA ILE A 259 1.09 -7.05 -18.95
C ILE A 259 0.16 -6.15 -18.13
N GLY A 260 -0.25 -6.59 -16.94
CA GLY A 260 -1.06 -5.79 -16.02
C GLY A 260 -0.42 -4.44 -15.70
N LEU A 261 0.86 -4.44 -15.31
CA LEU A 261 1.59 -3.21 -14.99
C LEU A 261 1.68 -2.24 -16.18
N ILE A 262 1.98 -2.76 -17.38
CA ILE A 262 2.10 -1.95 -18.59
C ILE A 262 0.75 -1.34 -18.97
N CYS A 263 -0.31 -2.13 -18.98
CA CYS A 263 -1.65 -1.67 -19.37
C CYS A 263 -2.22 -0.67 -18.37
N PHE A 264 -2.25 -1.04 -17.09
CA PHE A 264 -2.95 -0.26 -16.07
C PHE A 264 -2.23 1.05 -15.74
N PHE A 265 -0.89 1.05 -15.73
CA PHE A 265 -0.11 2.24 -15.35
C PHE A 265 0.61 2.93 -16.50
N GLY A 266 0.43 2.44 -17.74
CA GLY A 266 1.09 3.01 -18.92
C GLY A 266 2.62 2.93 -18.85
N ILE A 267 3.17 1.94 -18.14
CA ILE A 267 4.61 1.81 -17.95
C ILE A 267 5.23 1.36 -19.28
N ARG A 268 6.22 2.13 -19.75
CA ARG A 268 6.94 1.85 -20.99
C ARG A 268 7.95 0.71 -20.82
N LEU A 269 8.13 -0.05 -21.90
CA LEU A 269 9.15 -1.06 -22.04
C LEU A 269 10.47 -0.39 -22.45
N THR A 270 11.58 -0.91 -21.94
CA THR A 270 12.91 -0.56 -22.45
C THR A 270 13.18 -1.29 -23.77
N GLU A 271 14.19 -0.84 -24.52
CA GLU A 271 14.57 -1.52 -25.77
C GLU A 271 14.96 -2.99 -25.55
N THR A 272 15.65 -3.28 -24.44
CA THR A 272 16.04 -4.64 -24.05
C THR A 272 14.81 -5.51 -23.75
N GLU A 273 13.85 -4.98 -22.99
CA GLU A 273 12.61 -5.69 -22.69
C GLU A 273 11.78 -5.95 -23.95
N CYS A 274 11.68 -4.95 -24.84
CA CYS A 274 11.07 -5.09 -26.16
C CYS A 274 11.70 -6.23 -26.98
N LYS A 275 13.04 -6.35 -26.99
CA LYS A 275 13.75 -7.44 -27.67
C LYS A 275 13.42 -8.80 -27.04
N LEU A 276 13.45 -8.91 -25.71
CA LEU A 276 13.06 -10.13 -25.00
C LEU A 276 11.62 -10.55 -25.35
N CYS A 277 10.70 -9.60 -25.45
CA CYS A 277 9.31 -9.88 -25.85
C CYS A 277 9.21 -10.42 -27.28
N LEU A 278 10.01 -9.90 -28.22
CA LEU A 278 10.06 -10.44 -29.58
C LEU A 278 10.66 -11.84 -29.62
N ASP A 279 11.70 -12.10 -28.82
CA ASP A 279 12.33 -13.41 -28.77
C ASP A 279 11.37 -14.48 -28.23
N LEU A 280 10.50 -14.13 -27.26
CA LEU A 280 9.42 -15.02 -26.79
C LEU A 280 8.40 -15.37 -27.90
N LEU A 281 8.20 -14.50 -28.89
CA LEU A 281 7.34 -14.80 -30.04
C LEU A 281 8.05 -15.67 -31.08
N LYS A 282 9.38 -15.51 -31.21
CA LYS A 282 10.21 -16.29 -32.14
C LYS A 282 10.51 -17.68 -31.62
N ASP A 283 10.58 -17.91 -30.33
CA ASP A 283 10.85 -19.25 -29.81
C ASP A 283 10.04 -19.48 -28.53
N PRO A 284 8.70 -19.59 -28.64
CA PRO A 284 7.86 -19.73 -27.48
C PRO A 284 8.05 -21.13 -26.87
N PRO A 285 8.32 -21.23 -25.56
CA PRO A 285 8.47 -22.53 -24.90
C PRO A 285 7.14 -23.31 -24.77
N SER A 286 6.00 -22.66 -25.00
CA SER A 286 4.68 -23.30 -25.06
C SER A 286 3.65 -22.43 -25.78
N LYS A 287 2.53 -23.03 -26.20
CA LYS A 287 1.38 -22.31 -26.75
C LYS A 287 0.87 -21.21 -25.79
N CYS A 288 0.82 -21.48 -24.49
CA CYS A 288 0.37 -20.50 -23.51
C CYS A 288 1.29 -19.26 -23.46
N ILE A 289 2.61 -19.47 -23.49
CA ILE A 289 3.58 -18.37 -23.51
C ILE A 289 3.51 -17.61 -24.84
N LEU A 290 3.27 -18.29 -25.96
CA LEU A 290 3.03 -17.64 -27.24
C LEU A 290 1.81 -16.71 -27.20
N GLU A 291 0.69 -17.19 -26.64
CA GLU A 291 -0.54 -16.41 -26.49
C GLU A 291 -0.33 -15.18 -25.60
N LEU A 292 0.38 -15.33 -24.49
CA LEU A 292 0.73 -14.21 -23.61
C LEU A 292 1.73 -13.24 -24.26
N GLY A 293 2.71 -13.73 -25.01
CA GLY A 293 3.62 -12.90 -25.79
C GLY A 293 2.88 -12.08 -26.85
N LEU A 294 1.88 -12.69 -27.51
CA LEU A 294 0.99 -12.00 -28.45
C LEU A 294 0.16 -10.94 -27.75
N CYS A 295 -0.38 -11.24 -26.56
CA CYS A 295 -1.07 -10.25 -25.75
C CYS A 295 -0.14 -9.07 -25.42
N LEU A 296 1.08 -9.34 -24.97
CA LEU A 296 2.08 -8.34 -24.65
C LEU A 296 2.41 -7.46 -25.86
N LEU A 297 2.60 -8.05 -27.04
CA LEU A 297 2.79 -7.33 -28.29
C LEU A 297 1.62 -6.38 -28.59
N VAL A 298 0.39 -6.86 -28.45
CA VAL A 298 -0.82 -6.08 -28.75
C VAL A 298 -0.94 -4.90 -27.78
N VAL A 299 -0.71 -5.10 -26.48
CA VAL A 299 -0.85 -4.02 -25.49
C VAL A 299 0.29 -3.02 -25.52
N SER A 300 1.48 -3.42 -25.97
CA SER A 300 2.67 -2.58 -26.06
C SER A 300 2.97 -2.13 -27.50
N SER A 301 1.99 -2.23 -28.39
CA SER A 301 2.22 -2.13 -29.83
C SER A 301 2.81 -0.79 -30.27
N GLU A 302 2.44 0.32 -29.65
CA GLU A 302 3.02 1.66 -29.93
C GLU A 302 4.56 1.71 -29.78
N GLN A 303 5.12 0.83 -28.95
CA GLN A 303 6.57 0.68 -28.76
C GLN A 303 7.13 -0.40 -29.69
N MET A 304 6.42 -1.53 -29.80
CA MET A 304 6.91 -2.70 -30.53
C MET A 304 6.93 -2.51 -32.05
N VAL A 305 5.98 -1.76 -32.63
CA VAL A 305 5.91 -1.52 -34.09
C VAL A 305 7.09 -0.69 -34.62
N LYS A 306 7.78 0.04 -33.75
CA LYS A 306 8.95 0.85 -34.08
C LYS A 306 10.23 0.03 -34.20
N LEU A 307 10.20 -1.24 -33.78
CA LEU A 307 11.35 -2.15 -33.85
C LEU A 307 11.53 -2.65 -35.28
N ALA A 308 12.75 -2.59 -35.80
CA ALA A 308 13.06 -3.02 -37.17
C ALA A 308 12.65 -4.49 -37.46
N ASN A 309 12.74 -5.35 -36.45
CA ASN A 309 12.55 -6.80 -36.59
C ASN A 309 11.10 -7.27 -36.37
N ILE A 310 10.15 -6.36 -36.12
CA ILE A 310 8.76 -6.77 -35.84
C ILE A 310 8.11 -7.46 -37.05
N LYS A 311 8.36 -6.95 -38.27
CA LYS A 311 7.79 -7.48 -39.51
C LYS A 311 8.24 -8.91 -39.77
N SER A 312 9.54 -9.18 -39.68
CA SER A 312 10.07 -10.53 -39.89
C SER A 312 9.55 -11.49 -38.82
N THR A 313 9.55 -11.07 -37.55
CA THR A 313 9.03 -11.87 -36.43
C THR A 313 7.56 -12.25 -36.64
N LEU A 314 6.71 -11.30 -37.04
CA LEU A 314 5.31 -11.56 -37.33
C LEU A 314 5.14 -12.49 -38.54
N SER A 315 5.88 -12.26 -39.63
CA SER A 315 5.81 -13.14 -40.81
C SER A 315 6.24 -14.57 -40.52
N GLU A 316 7.23 -14.77 -39.66
CA GLU A 316 7.64 -16.10 -39.20
C GLU A 316 6.60 -16.75 -38.30
N LEU A 317 6.02 -15.98 -37.37
CA LEU A 317 4.99 -16.45 -36.46
C LEU A 317 3.77 -16.98 -37.21
N MET A 318 3.32 -16.28 -38.24
CA MET A 318 2.16 -16.63 -39.05
C MET A 318 2.33 -17.91 -39.87
N LYS A 319 3.57 -18.36 -40.07
CA LYS A 319 3.88 -19.62 -40.76
C LYS A 319 3.86 -20.83 -39.83
N ARG A 320 3.69 -20.63 -38.52
CA ARG A 320 3.76 -21.71 -37.53
C ARG A 320 2.41 -22.40 -37.37
N PRO A 321 2.40 -23.73 -37.20
CA PRO A 321 1.17 -24.50 -37.00
C PRO A 321 0.47 -24.18 -35.68
N GLU A 322 1.20 -23.70 -34.67
CA GLU A 322 0.65 -23.38 -33.34
C GLU A 322 0.11 -21.94 -33.23
N SER A 323 0.02 -21.21 -34.35
CA SER A 323 -0.25 -19.77 -34.39
C SER A 323 -1.72 -19.39 -34.60
N ASP A 324 -2.68 -20.26 -34.30
CA ASP A 324 -4.13 -20.02 -34.50
C ASP A 324 -4.57 -18.64 -33.98
N LEU A 325 -4.08 -18.23 -32.81
CA LEU A 325 -4.38 -16.92 -32.25
C LEU A 325 -3.79 -15.78 -33.09
N ALA A 326 -2.56 -15.91 -33.57
CA ALA A 326 -1.94 -14.90 -34.43
C ALA A 326 -2.73 -14.74 -35.74
N LEU A 327 -3.15 -15.85 -36.35
CA LEU A 327 -4.01 -15.88 -37.53
C LEU A 327 -5.37 -15.22 -37.25
N LEU A 328 -5.99 -15.54 -36.11
CA LEU A 328 -7.25 -14.95 -35.68
C LEU A 328 -7.14 -13.43 -35.50
N LEU A 329 -6.12 -12.97 -34.77
CA LEU A 329 -5.85 -11.55 -34.57
C LEU A 329 -5.61 -10.84 -35.90
N MET A 330 -4.85 -11.45 -36.81
CA MET A 330 -4.63 -10.92 -38.16
C MET A 330 -5.94 -10.78 -38.93
N SER A 331 -6.83 -11.77 -38.87
CA SER A 331 -8.14 -11.70 -39.52
C SER A 331 -8.96 -10.53 -39.00
N TYR A 332 -9.01 -10.32 -37.68
CA TYR A 332 -9.69 -9.18 -37.08
C TYR A 332 -9.07 -7.85 -37.50
N PHE A 333 -7.74 -7.76 -37.58
CA PHE A 333 -7.06 -6.59 -38.10
C PHE A 333 -7.37 -6.34 -39.59
N GLN A 334 -7.49 -7.37 -40.43
CA GLN A 334 -7.84 -7.19 -41.84
C GLN A 334 -9.25 -6.63 -42.02
N VAL A 335 -10.22 -7.13 -41.25
CA VAL A 335 -11.64 -6.69 -41.32
C VAL A 335 -11.98 -5.50 -40.41
N ASN A 336 -10.97 -4.79 -39.88
CA ASN A 336 -11.12 -3.63 -38.99
C ASN A 336 -11.97 -3.90 -37.72
N LYS A 337 -11.88 -5.11 -37.17
CA LYS A 337 -12.59 -5.57 -35.96
C LYS A 337 -11.73 -5.39 -34.71
N ILE A 338 -11.29 -4.15 -34.45
CA ILE A 338 -10.47 -3.79 -33.28
C ILE A 338 -11.12 -4.17 -31.94
N PRO A 339 -12.45 -3.99 -31.74
CA PRO A 339 -13.10 -4.43 -30.49
C PRO A 339 -12.96 -5.94 -30.22
N GLN A 340 -12.94 -6.77 -31.26
CA GLN A 340 -12.75 -8.22 -31.15
C GLN A 340 -11.32 -8.57 -30.75
N VAL A 341 -10.32 -7.81 -31.22
CA VAL A 341 -8.94 -7.92 -30.74
C VAL A 341 -8.90 -7.66 -29.23
N GLU A 342 -9.46 -6.53 -28.78
CA GLU A 342 -9.50 -6.20 -27.34
C GLU A 342 -10.19 -7.28 -26.52
N GLN A 343 -11.35 -7.77 -26.97
CA GLN A 343 -12.10 -8.82 -26.28
C GLN A 343 -11.30 -10.13 -26.19
N THR A 344 -10.58 -10.49 -27.25
CA THR A 344 -9.74 -11.69 -27.27
C THR A 344 -8.61 -11.58 -26.25
N ILE A 345 -7.90 -10.45 -26.23
CA ILE A 345 -6.82 -10.21 -25.27
C ILE A 345 -7.33 -10.24 -23.83
N ARG A 346 -8.45 -9.55 -23.54
CA ARG A 346 -9.09 -9.55 -22.20
C ARG A 346 -9.51 -10.96 -21.78
N SER A 347 -10.00 -11.78 -22.72
CA SER A 347 -10.41 -13.17 -22.45
C SER A 347 -9.23 -14.06 -22.07
N ILE A 348 -8.12 -13.97 -22.81
CA ILE A 348 -6.89 -14.77 -22.55
C ILE A 348 -6.29 -14.40 -21.20
N LEU A 349 -6.22 -13.10 -20.90
CA LEU A 349 -5.61 -12.59 -19.69
C LEU A 349 -6.54 -12.66 -18.47
N LYS A 350 -7.85 -12.81 -18.69
CA LYS A 350 -8.90 -12.70 -17.66
C LYS A 350 -8.81 -11.38 -16.87
N MET A 351 -8.42 -10.31 -17.55
CA MET A 351 -8.24 -8.98 -16.96
C MET A 351 -8.98 -7.92 -17.80
N PRO A 352 -9.65 -6.94 -17.17
CA PRO A 352 -10.34 -5.85 -17.85
C PRO A 352 -9.37 -4.74 -18.28
N LEU A 353 -8.43 -5.07 -19.16
CA LEU A 353 -7.30 -4.19 -19.47
C LEU A 353 -7.72 -3.01 -20.37
N PRO A 354 -7.23 -1.79 -20.06
CA PRO A 354 -7.24 -0.69 -21.02
C PRO A 354 -6.17 -0.94 -22.11
N ILE A 355 -6.57 -0.88 -23.38
CA ILE A 355 -5.68 -1.09 -24.53
C ILE A 355 -5.67 0.18 -25.38
N ALA A 356 -4.49 0.74 -25.64
CA ALA A 356 -4.32 1.96 -26.40
C ALA A 356 -4.62 1.73 -27.91
N LYS A 357 -5.69 2.35 -28.42
CA LYS A 357 -6.13 2.16 -29.82
C LYS A 357 -5.09 2.61 -30.85
N ILE A 358 -4.31 3.65 -30.56
CA ILE A 358 -3.30 4.20 -31.47
C ILE A 358 -2.32 3.09 -31.88
N GLY A 359 -1.73 2.40 -30.90
CA GLY A 359 -0.82 1.30 -31.18
C GLY A 359 -1.49 0.15 -31.94
N LEU A 360 -2.78 -0.12 -31.74
CA LEU A 360 -3.51 -1.16 -32.49
C LEU A 360 -3.63 -0.82 -33.97
N TYR A 361 -3.88 0.45 -34.32
CA TYR A 361 -3.91 0.90 -35.71
C TYR A 361 -2.52 0.84 -36.36
N GLU A 362 -1.47 1.18 -35.63
CA GLU A 362 -0.09 1.03 -36.13
C GLU A 362 0.25 -0.44 -36.39
N LEU A 363 -0.10 -1.33 -35.47
CA LEU A 363 0.11 -2.78 -35.62
C LEU A 363 -0.69 -3.34 -36.80
N GLN A 364 -1.93 -2.89 -36.99
CA GLN A 364 -2.76 -3.23 -38.14
C GLN A 364 -2.08 -2.85 -39.46
N ASN A 365 -1.50 -1.66 -39.55
CA ASN A 365 -0.80 -1.21 -40.76
C ASN A 365 0.44 -2.08 -41.05
N VAL A 366 1.19 -2.46 -40.02
CA VAL A 366 2.33 -3.37 -40.16
C VAL A 366 1.90 -4.74 -40.68
N LEU A 367 0.83 -5.30 -40.14
CA LEU A 367 0.28 -6.61 -40.55
C LEU A 367 -0.31 -6.58 -41.96
N LYS A 368 -1.06 -5.53 -42.32
CA LYS A 368 -1.60 -5.35 -43.68
C LYS A 368 -0.49 -5.19 -44.73
N ALA A 369 0.55 -4.43 -44.42
CA ALA A 369 1.70 -4.26 -45.31
C ALA A 369 2.50 -5.55 -45.50
N GLY A 370 2.53 -6.44 -44.50
CA GLY A 370 3.18 -7.75 -44.58
C GLY A 370 2.39 -8.79 -45.38
N ALA A 371 1.06 -8.67 -45.46
CA ALA A 371 0.17 -9.60 -46.15
C ALA A 371 -0.03 -9.30 -47.64
N ALA A 372 0.40 -8.13 -48.12
CA ALA A 372 0.29 -7.69 -49.52
C ALA A 372 1.44 -8.20 -50.42
N ARG A 373 2.18 -9.22 -49.97
CA ARG A 373 3.22 -9.96 -50.71
C ARG A 373 3.00 -11.44 -50.47
#